data_AF-A0AAU3UV31-F1
#
_entry.id   AF-A0AAU3UV31-F1
#
_cell.length_a   1.000
_cell.length_b   1.000
_cell.length_c   1.000
_cell.angle_alpha   90.00
_cell.angle_beta   90.00
_cell.angle_gamma   90.00
#
_symmetry.space_group_name_H-M   'P 1'
#
loop_
_entity.id
_entity.type
_entity.pdbx_description
1 polymer ?
#
loop_
_entity_poly.entity_id
_entity_poly.type
_entity_poly.pdbx_seq_one_letter_code
_entity_poly.pdbx_strand_id
1 'polypeptide(L)'
;MIVAAGERVMMDRIAAAPPGSSIERLTLAEVCAGARGYIRRDGTEGPIPKATMWKHFKTFEALAAAVIESLTADNRPVPEQFSALAARGEQVGARRDGVDAQRLEARFSARHYDIPRLEEQFADASTRDEHSDMLFWAAELAERHLQQRRRGNQRAVVAARDWARRGIGLVDPAARLDCMMGIRCTRAAAAAEMTLCRKPDYEPTGLSRIRSIKETEMMFADALGWQVHHELASFHAELARALSEEDPDREIGAHHMIATTLIELCGPAPSIAREPQDTLRASELADVIVGLRRIHLAYSTHPEHRHLYATIFGPDIDDWTRKLLSCFPSTVKERHRHEGNIRALLRLDDLTEDHEHASIDLLRTAEYGTIRDILVARYLTAKARSLGQIDSGAIESANHPDIDRTSLVHLHPAALIQAAIQFYDHAAAASPRGASGVLRTAAADASAELKRACSSQDATSTVSGPPVSEFDTIARAINDLVLVTISRRNRFTDKEIEHLIDMIDPMYYYITAGRN
;
A
#
# COMPACT_ATOMS: atom_id res chain seq x y z
N MET A 1 16.83 -19.64 6.76
CA MET A 1 16.20 -20.74 7.54
C MET A 1 16.76 -20.90 8.96
N ILE A 2 18.06 -21.15 9.15
CA ILE A 2 18.66 -21.34 10.50
C ILE A 2 18.45 -20.11 11.39
N VAL A 3 18.69 -18.91 10.86
CA VAL A 3 18.49 -17.64 11.57
C VAL A 3 17.01 -17.44 11.96
N ALA A 4 16.06 -17.60 11.04
CA ALA A 4 14.63 -17.47 11.34
C ALA A 4 14.11 -18.52 12.34
N ALA A 5 14.61 -19.75 12.28
CA ALA A 5 14.26 -20.79 13.25
C ALA A 5 14.90 -20.53 14.62
N GLY A 6 16.13 -20.00 14.64
CA GLY A 6 16.78 -19.52 15.86
C GLY A 6 16.06 -18.33 16.48
N GLU A 7 15.68 -17.34 15.68
CA GLU A 7 14.87 -16.18 16.07
C GLU A 7 13.58 -16.62 16.77
N ARG A 8 12.83 -17.55 16.18
CA ARG A 8 11.58 -18.06 16.77
C ARG A 8 11.81 -18.68 18.15
N VAL A 9 12.79 -19.57 18.27
CA VAL A 9 13.10 -20.24 19.57
C VAL A 9 13.57 -19.22 20.62
N MET A 10 14.37 -18.24 20.21
CA MET A 10 14.86 -17.20 21.10
C MET A 10 13.74 -16.25 21.55
N MET A 11 12.82 -15.90 20.65
CA MET A 11 11.64 -15.08 20.95
C MET A 11 10.64 -15.84 21.84
N ASP A 12 10.37 -17.12 21.55
CA ASP A 12 9.51 -17.97 22.38
C ASP A 12 10.08 -18.11 23.80
N ARG A 13 11.41 -18.16 23.92
CA ARG A 13 12.09 -18.22 25.22
C ARG A 13 11.93 -16.93 26.02
N ILE A 14 11.93 -15.78 25.36
CA ILE A 14 11.65 -14.48 25.99
C ILE A 14 10.17 -14.38 26.40
N ALA A 15 9.25 -14.84 25.54
CA ALA A 15 7.82 -14.78 25.79
C ALA A 15 7.34 -15.74 26.90
N ALA A 16 8.02 -16.88 27.09
CA ALA A 16 7.60 -17.93 28.03
C ALA A 16 8.16 -17.80 29.47
N ALA A 17 8.91 -16.74 29.80
CA ALA A 17 9.72 -16.70 31.01
C ALA A 17 8.99 -16.15 32.27
N PRO A 18 8.88 -16.92 33.38
CA PRO A 18 8.76 -16.35 34.72
C PRO A 18 10.07 -15.61 35.11
N PRO A 19 10.04 -14.68 36.08
CA PRO A 19 11.20 -13.88 36.46
C PRO A 19 12.36 -14.78 36.88
N GLY A 20 13.43 -14.81 36.06
CA GLY A 20 14.64 -15.61 36.30
C GLY A 20 15.04 -16.59 35.19
N SER A 21 14.23 -16.77 34.13
CA SER A 21 14.64 -17.53 32.95
C SER A 21 15.24 -16.63 31.86
N SER A 22 16.51 -16.25 32.06
CA SER A 22 17.26 -15.41 31.11
C SER A 22 17.64 -16.20 29.86
N ILE A 23 17.57 -15.54 28.69
CA ILE A 23 18.11 -16.04 27.42
C ILE A 23 19.58 -16.45 27.53
N GLU A 24 20.30 -15.92 28.51
CA GLU A 24 21.71 -16.21 28.79
C GLU A 24 21.98 -17.69 29.12
N ARG A 25 20.96 -18.46 29.50
CA ARG A 25 21.10 -19.90 29.75
C ARG A 25 20.78 -20.75 28.53
N LEU A 26 20.30 -20.15 27.45
CA LEU A 26 19.97 -20.87 26.22
C LEU A 26 21.26 -21.21 25.49
N THR A 27 21.41 -22.47 25.09
CA THR A 27 22.59 -22.96 24.36
C THR A 27 22.24 -23.19 22.88
N LEU A 28 23.26 -23.17 22.01
CA LEU A 28 23.11 -23.59 20.60
C LEU A 28 22.44 -24.97 20.44
N ALA A 29 22.73 -25.89 21.37
CA ALA A 29 22.14 -27.23 21.35
C ALA A 29 20.63 -27.22 21.67
N GLU A 30 20.21 -26.36 22.58
CA GLU A 30 18.79 -26.15 22.92
C GLU A 30 18.05 -25.41 21.81
N VAL A 31 18.69 -24.43 21.15
CA VAL A 31 18.13 -23.80 19.95
C VAL A 31 17.92 -24.83 18.84
N CYS A 32 18.91 -25.69 18.60
CA CYS A 32 18.79 -26.76 17.62
C CYS A 32 17.61 -27.69 17.93
N ALA A 33 17.43 -28.07 19.19
CA ALA A 33 16.36 -28.96 19.64
C ALA A 33 14.97 -28.29 19.64
N GLY A 34 14.91 -27.00 19.97
CA GLY A 34 13.67 -26.21 20.04
C GLY A 34 13.15 -25.78 18.67
N ALA A 35 14.02 -25.70 17.66
CA ALA A 35 13.70 -25.23 16.30
C ALA A 35 12.92 -26.28 15.48
N ARG A 36 11.70 -26.61 15.92
CA ARG A 36 10.86 -27.67 15.31
C ARG A 36 10.42 -27.37 13.88
N GLY A 37 10.51 -26.12 13.43
CA GLY A 37 10.09 -25.67 12.10
C GLY A 37 11.18 -25.60 11.03
N TYR A 38 12.30 -26.30 11.20
CA TYR A 38 13.38 -26.31 10.21
C TYR A 38 13.14 -27.40 9.15
N ILE A 39 13.03 -26.99 7.88
CA ILE A 39 12.87 -27.90 6.74
C ILE A 39 14.25 -28.46 6.35
N ARG A 40 14.39 -29.78 6.40
CA ARG A 40 15.60 -30.51 6.01
C ARG A 40 15.68 -30.69 4.50
N ARG A 41 16.86 -31.08 4.00
CA ARG A 41 17.11 -31.30 2.56
C ARG A 41 16.23 -32.40 1.94
N ASP A 42 15.72 -33.31 2.76
CA ASP A 42 14.79 -34.37 2.36
C ASP A 42 13.32 -33.93 2.42
N GLY A 43 13.05 -32.65 2.68
CA GLY A 43 11.69 -32.08 2.78
C GLY A 43 11.02 -32.32 4.12
N THR A 44 11.66 -33.02 5.06
CA THR A 44 11.07 -33.28 6.39
C THR A 44 11.26 -32.09 7.33
N GLU A 45 10.23 -31.75 8.10
CA GLU A 45 10.28 -30.73 9.13
C GLU A 45 10.79 -31.33 10.46
N GLY A 46 11.71 -30.66 11.14
CA GLY A 46 12.21 -31.10 12.43
C GLY A 46 13.29 -30.20 13.02
N PRO A 47 13.93 -30.60 14.14
CA PRO A 47 14.98 -29.82 14.77
C PRO A 47 16.18 -29.62 13.84
N ILE A 48 16.86 -28.48 13.98
CA ILE A 48 18.09 -28.17 13.23
C ILE A 48 19.16 -29.19 13.64
N PRO A 49 19.77 -29.93 12.70
CA PRO A 49 20.87 -30.82 13.02
C PRO A 49 22.05 -30.01 13.60
N LYS A 50 22.61 -30.46 14.73
CA LYS A 50 23.75 -29.77 15.38
C LYS A 50 24.88 -29.54 14.38
N ALA A 51 25.29 -30.55 13.60
CA ALA A 51 26.34 -30.40 12.59
C ALA A 51 26.07 -29.26 11.58
N THR A 52 24.80 -29.03 11.22
CA THR A 52 24.40 -27.93 10.34
C THR A 52 24.53 -26.58 11.03
N MET A 53 24.10 -26.47 12.30
CA MET A 53 24.25 -25.24 13.08
C MET A 53 25.73 -24.86 13.24
N TRP A 54 26.58 -25.81 13.62
CA TRP A 54 28.02 -25.61 13.84
C TRP A 54 28.79 -25.24 12.56
N LYS A 55 28.26 -25.56 11.38
CA LYS A 55 28.84 -25.13 10.10
C LYS A 55 28.70 -23.62 9.88
N HIS A 56 27.64 -23.02 10.39
CA HIS A 56 27.30 -21.61 10.14
C HIS A 56 27.55 -20.71 11.34
N PHE A 57 27.34 -21.21 12.56
CA PHE A 57 27.50 -20.47 13.80
C PHE A 57 28.31 -21.30 14.79
N LYS A 58 29.52 -20.82 15.11
CA LYS A 58 30.42 -21.47 16.07
C LYS A 58 30.07 -21.16 17.52
N THR A 59 29.35 -20.06 17.74
CA THR A 59 28.97 -19.56 19.07
C THR A 59 27.52 -19.11 19.08
N PHE A 60 26.90 -19.10 20.26
CA PHE A 60 25.50 -18.71 20.40
C PHE A 60 25.32 -17.21 20.19
N GLU A 61 26.34 -16.44 20.54
CA GLU A 61 26.47 -15.00 20.34
C GLU A 61 26.50 -14.65 18.84
N ALA A 62 27.19 -15.44 18.01
CA ALA A 62 27.20 -15.23 16.56
C ALA A 62 25.83 -15.51 15.92
N LEU A 63 25.08 -16.49 16.44
CA LEU A 63 23.70 -16.72 16.02
C LEU A 63 22.80 -15.55 16.45
N ALA A 64 22.99 -15.02 17.66
CA ALA A 64 22.25 -13.87 18.16
C ALA A 64 22.50 -12.62 17.31
N ALA A 65 23.76 -12.35 16.93
CA ALA A 65 24.10 -11.26 16.02
C ALA A 65 23.38 -11.39 14.66
N ALA A 66 23.38 -12.58 14.06
CA ALA A 66 22.67 -12.82 12.79
C ALA A 66 21.13 -12.69 12.91
N VAL A 67 20.56 -13.08 14.06
CA VAL A 67 19.13 -12.86 14.35
C VAL A 67 18.81 -11.37 14.47
N ILE A 68 19.68 -10.61 15.14
CA ILE A 68 19.56 -9.16 15.28
C ILE A 68 19.63 -8.47 13.91
N GLU A 69 20.60 -8.85 13.07
CA GLU A 69 20.73 -8.35 11.70
C GLU A 69 19.46 -8.60 10.89
N SER A 70 18.87 -9.79 10.99
CA SER A 70 17.61 -10.12 10.32
C SER A 70 16.44 -9.28 10.81
N LEU A 71 16.29 -9.11 12.14
CA LEU A 71 15.23 -8.27 12.72
C LEU A 71 15.38 -6.79 12.33
N THR A 72 16.62 -6.32 12.25
CA THR A 72 16.95 -4.95 11.84
C THR A 72 16.61 -4.71 10.37
N ALA A 73 16.98 -5.64 9.49
CA ALA A 73 16.63 -5.60 8.07
C ALA A 73 15.10 -5.55 7.85
N ASP A 74 14.34 -6.25 8.70
CA ASP A 74 12.87 -6.26 8.65
C ASP A 74 12.21 -5.06 9.35
N ASN A 75 13.00 -4.17 9.97
CA ASN A 75 12.54 -3.08 10.83
C ASN A 75 11.60 -3.58 11.96
N ARG A 76 11.94 -4.72 12.56
CA ARG A 76 11.24 -5.31 13.71
C ARG A 76 11.98 -4.95 15.02
N PRO A 77 11.26 -4.80 16.16
CA PRO A 77 11.90 -4.50 17.43
C PRO A 77 12.83 -5.65 17.85
N VAL A 78 14.06 -5.32 18.26
CA VAL A 78 15.03 -6.26 18.79
C VAL A 78 14.97 -6.22 20.31
N PRO A 79 14.69 -7.33 21.00
CA PRO A 79 14.75 -7.38 22.45
C PRO A 79 16.16 -7.08 22.99
N GLU A 80 16.27 -6.27 24.05
CA GLU A 80 17.56 -5.91 24.68
C GLU A 80 18.40 -7.13 25.07
N GLN A 81 17.74 -8.24 25.42
CA GLN A 81 18.39 -9.48 25.81
C GLN A 81 19.15 -10.13 24.63
N PHE A 82 18.77 -9.87 23.38
CA PHE A 82 19.53 -10.33 22.20
C PHE A 82 20.81 -9.50 22.06
N SER A 83 20.71 -8.18 22.22
CA SER A 83 21.84 -7.25 22.11
C SER A 83 22.91 -7.52 23.17
N ALA A 84 22.50 -7.70 24.43
CA ALA A 84 23.41 -8.04 25.53
C ALA A 84 24.13 -9.38 25.31
N LEU A 85 23.49 -10.33 24.60
CA LEU A 85 24.05 -11.63 24.28
C LEU A 85 25.05 -11.54 23.12
N ALA A 86 24.73 -10.81 22.05
CA ALA A 86 25.63 -10.64 20.91
C ALA A 86 26.94 -9.92 21.30
N ALA A 87 26.85 -8.92 22.20
CA ALA A 87 28.02 -8.17 22.68
C ALA A 87 29.04 -9.01 23.47
N ARG A 88 28.64 -10.17 24.05
CA ARG A 88 29.56 -11.05 24.80
C ARG A 88 30.55 -11.80 23.90
N GLY A 89 30.22 -11.96 22.61
CA GLY A 89 31.04 -12.66 21.64
C GLY A 89 32.31 -11.90 21.21
N GLU A 90 32.40 -10.60 21.49
CA GLU A 90 33.50 -9.74 21.02
C GLU A 90 34.81 -9.90 21.81
N GLN A 91 34.80 -10.56 22.98
CA GLN A 91 35.98 -10.67 23.83
C GLN A 91 36.99 -11.77 23.43
N VAL A 92 36.66 -12.65 22.47
CA VAL A 92 37.56 -13.75 22.06
C VAL A 92 37.80 -13.73 20.54
N GLY A 93 38.54 -12.73 20.07
CA GLY A 93 39.14 -12.75 18.74
C GLY A 93 39.19 -11.40 18.05
N ALA A 94 40.21 -10.59 18.35
CA ALA A 94 40.54 -9.41 17.57
C ALA A 94 40.91 -9.80 16.12
N ARG A 95 39.97 -9.62 15.19
CA ARG A 95 40.20 -9.41 13.76
C ARG A 95 39.10 -8.49 13.22
N ARG A 96 39.50 -7.26 12.89
CA ARG A 96 38.99 -6.21 11.98
C ARG A 96 37.57 -6.20 11.34
N ASP A 97 36.68 -7.16 11.59
CA ASP A 97 35.30 -7.21 11.05
C ASP A 97 34.26 -7.38 12.17
N GLY A 98 34.54 -6.86 13.37
CA GLY A 98 33.60 -6.83 14.49
C GLY A 98 32.56 -5.74 14.27
N VAL A 99 31.28 -6.12 14.21
CA VAL A 99 30.15 -5.20 14.15
C VAL A 99 30.07 -4.44 15.48
N ASP A 100 30.69 -3.26 15.52
CA ASP A 100 30.77 -2.39 16.71
C ASP A 100 29.40 -2.26 17.39
N ALA A 101 29.30 -2.73 18.64
CA ALA A 101 28.07 -2.69 19.42
C ALA A 101 27.48 -1.27 19.52
N GLN A 102 28.32 -0.23 19.57
CA GLN A 102 27.87 1.18 19.57
C GLN A 102 27.24 1.57 18.24
N ARG A 103 27.76 1.02 17.13
CA ARG A 103 27.26 1.24 15.77
C ARG A 103 25.89 0.60 15.59
N LEU A 104 25.69 -0.62 16.10
CA LEU A 104 24.38 -1.25 16.12
C LEU A 104 23.41 -0.49 17.04
N GLU A 105 23.85 -0.07 18.23
CA GLU A 105 23.07 0.74 19.17
C GLU A 105 22.60 2.06 18.55
N ALA A 106 23.46 2.74 17.79
CA ALA A 106 23.09 3.93 17.04
C ALA A 106 22.02 3.62 15.99
N ARG A 107 22.19 2.55 15.20
CA ARG A 107 21.20 2.10 14.21
C ARG A 107 19.87 1.70 14.86
N PHE A 108 19.87 1.11 16.05
CA PHE A 108 18.64 0.84 16.82
C PHE A 108 17.96 2.11 17.30
N SER A 109 18.76 3.09 17.71
CA SER A 109 18.28 4.39 18.19
C SER A 109 17.79 5.31 17.07
N ALA A 110 18.05 4.96 15.80
CA ALA A 110 17.67 5.73 14.61
C ALA A 110 16.19 6.15 14.60
N ARG A 111 15.29 5.30 15.13
CA ARG A 111 13.85 5.59 15.22
C ARG A 111 13.52 6.80 16.09
N HIS A 112 14.37 7.09 17.07
CA HIS A 112 14.25 8.21 18.01
C HIS A 112 14.97 9.47 17.53
N TYR A 113 15.73 9.38 16.43
CA TYR A 113 16.43 10.53 15.88
C TYR A 113 15.47 11.36 15.02
N ASP A 114 15.62 12.68 15.15
CA ASP A 114 15.06 13.64 14.21
C ASP A 114 15.97 13.79 13.00
N ILE A 115 15.51 14.53 11.99
CA ILE A 115 16.25 14.67 10.72
C ILE A 115 17.64 15.28 10.93
N PRO A 116 17.82 16.39 11.67
CA PRO A 116 19.15 16.96 11.89
C PRO A 116 20.12 15.96 12.52
N ARG A 117 19.68 15.18 13.52
CA ARG A 117 20.52 14.17 14.14
C ARG A 117 20.88 13.03 13.19
N LEU A 118 19.97 12.64 12.30
CA LEU A 118 20.29 11.67 11.24
C LEU A 118 21.31 12.22 10.23
N GLU A 119 21.24 13.51 9.89
CA GLU A 119 22.23 14.18 9.03
C GLU A 119 23.61 14.25 9.70
N GLU A 120 23.66 14.51 11.01
CA GLU A 120 24.90 14.43 11.80
C GLU A 120 25.50 13.03 11.76
N GLN A 121 24.70 11.98 11.97
CA GLN A 121 25.18 10.59 11.89
C GLN A 121 25.72 10.23 10.49
N PHE A 122 25.07 10.73 9.43
CA PHE A 122 25.58 10.57 8.06
C PHE A 122 26.91 11.30 7.87
N ALA A 123 27.04 12.54 8.35
CA ALA A 123 28.27 13.31 8.26
C ALA A 123 29.41 12.63 9.03
N ASP A 124 29.14 12.15 10.24
CA ASP A 124 30.10 11.41 11.07
C ASP A 124 30.55 10.12 10.38
N ALA A 125 29.62 9.36 9.77
CA ALA A 125 29.97 8.19 8.97
C ALA A 125 30.82 8.55 7.74
N SER A 126 30.50 9.67 7.07
CA SER A 126 31.25 10.17 5.92
C SER A 126 32.66 10.62 6.28
N THR A 127 32.88 11.22 7.44
CA THR A 127 34.24 11.61 7.90
C THR A 127 35.11 10.39 8.22
N ARG A 128 34.49 9.26 8.60
CA ARG A 128 35.14 7.97 8.87
C ARG A 128 35.23 7.06 7.63
N ASP A 129 34.71 7.49 6.49
CA ASP A 129 34.63 6.74 5.23
C ASP A 129 33.86 5.40 5.34
N GLU A 130 32.87 5.35 6.24
CA GLU A 130 32.11 4.14 6.55
C GLU A 130 30.90 3.97 5.62
N HIS A 131 31.15 3.41 4.44
CA HIS A 131 30.17 3.27 3.35
C HIS A 131 28.85 2.61 3.76
N SER A 132 28.88 1.49 4.50
CA SER A 132 27.66 0.80 4.95
C SER A 132 26.82 1.65 5.93
N ASP A 133 27.44 2.51 6.74
CA ASP A 133 26.71 3.44 7.61
C ASP A 133 26.11 4.60 6.83
N MET A 134 26.89 5.18 5.92
CA MET A 134 26.38 6.22 5.03
C MET A 134 25.15 5.72 4.26
N LEU A 135 25.19 4.47 3.76
CA LEU A 135 24.06 3.84 3.07
C LEU A 135 22.84 3.66 4.01
N PHE A 136 23.05 3.15 5.22
CA PHE A 136 21.99 3.02 6.22
C PHE A 136 21.33 4.37 6.54
N TRP A 137 22.14 5.38 6.88
CA TRP A 137 21.64 6.71 7.25
C TRP A 137 20.96 7.41 6.07
N ALA A 138 21.46 7.25 4.85
CA ALA A 138 20.82 7.79 3.65
C ALA A 138 19.42 7.19 3.41
N ALA A 139 19.25 5.88 3.64
CA ALA A 139 17.95 5.23 3.54
C ALA A 139 16.97 5.73 4.61
N GLU A 140 17.42 5.85 5.87
CA GLU A 140 16.60 6.39 6.97
C GLU A 140 16.19 7.84 6.71
N LEU A 141 17.12 8.70 6.29
CA LEU A 141 16.85 10.10 5.92
C LEU A 141 15.80 10.20 4.81
N ALA A 142 15.95 9.39 3.75
CA ALA A 142 15.01 9.36 2.64
C ALA A 142 13.59 8.99 3.09
N GLU A 143 13.44 7.93 3.88
CA GLU A 143 12.15 7.49 4.42
C GLU A 143 11.56 8.54 5.38
N ARG A 144 12.38 9.16 6.24
CA ARG A 144 11.91 10.17 7.22
C ARG A 144 11.40 11.42 6.53
N HIS A 145 12.09 11.90 5.51
CA HIS A 145 11.63 13.02 4.69
C HIS A 145 10.33 12.70 3.93
N LEU A 146 10.17 11.46 3.43
CA LEU A 146 8.90 11.03 2.83
C LEU A 146 7.76 10.96 3.85
N GLN A 147 8.02 10.47 5.06
CA GLN A 147 7.01 10.39 6.13
C GLN A 147 6.56 11.78 6.61
N GLN A 148 7.48 12.74 6.70
CA GLN A 148 7.17 14.12 7.11
C GLN A 148 6.52 14.96 5.99
N ARG A 149 6.33 14.40 4.79
CA ARG A 149 5.73 15.14 3.68
C ARG A 149 4.29 15.52 4.03
N ARG A 150 4.04 16.82 4.17
CA ARG A 150 2.68 17.37 4.15
C ARG A 150 2.27 17.64 2.71
N ARG A 151 0.97 17.58 2.40
CA ARG A 151 0.46 17.98 1.08
C ARG A 151 1.00 19.38 0.74
N GLY A 152 1.71 19.50 -0.39
CA GLY A 152 2.34 20.75 -0.86
C GLY A 152 3.78 21.01 -0.41
N ASN A 153 4.36 20.23 0.51
CA ASN A 153 5.77 20.40 0.93
C ASN A 153 6.73 19.70 -0.05
N GLN A 154 7.03 20.38 -1.16
CA GLN A 154 7.95 19.86 -2.19
C GLN A 154 9.40 19.74 -1.70
N ARG A 155 9.83 20.55 -0.72
CA ARG A 155 11.21 20.52 -0.21
C ARG A 155 11.53 19.17 0.44
N ALA A 156 10.61 18.64 1.24
CA ALA A 156 10.78 17.32 1.86
C ALA A 156 10.86 16.20 0.81
N VAL A 157 10.06 16.28 -0.26
CA VAL A 157 10.09 15.29 -1.36
C VAL A 157 11.41 15.35 -2.13
N VAL A 158 11.90 16.56 -2.41
CA VAL A 158 13.21 16.76 -3.05
C VAL A 158 14.35 16.24 -2.18
N ALA A 159 14.35 16.57 -0.88
CA ALA A 159 15.34 16.07 0.07
C ALA A 159 15.34 14.54 0.15
N ALA A 160 14.14 13.92 0.23
CA ALA A 160 14.01 12.47 0.22
C ALA A 160 14.62 11.84 -1.04
N ARG A 161 14.32 12.40 -2.22
CA ARG A 161 14.90 11.96 -3.49
C ARG A 161 16.41 12.05 -3.46
N ASP A 162 16.94 13.20 -3.04
CA ASP A 162 18.37 13.47 -3.12
C ASP A 162 19.16 12.57 -2.15
N TRP A 163 18.64 12.34 -0.93
CA TRP A 163 19.20 11.37 0.02
C TRP A 163 19.13 9.93 -0.51
N ALA A 164 17.99 9.53 -1.06
CA ALA A 164 17.82 8.21 -1.63
C ALA A 164 18.81 7.95 -2.78
N ARG A 165 19.01 8.93 -3.67
CA ARG A 165 19.96 8.83 -4.78
C ARG A 165 21.42 8.77 -4.31
N ARG A 166 21.77 9.49 -3.24
CA ARG A 166 23.09 9.34 -2.60
C ARG A 166 23.27 7.90 -2.09
N GLY A 167 22.25 7.35 -1.42
CA GLY A 167 22.25 5.95 -0.99
C GLY A 167 22.46 4.97 -2.15
N ILE A 168 21.69 5.09 -3.23
CA ILE A 168 21.86 4.24 -4.44
C ILE A 168 23.30 4.28 -4.96
N GLY A 169 23.93 5.46 -4.96
CA GLY A 169 25.32 5.62 -5.43
C GLY A 169 26.40 5.02 -4.52
N LEU A 170 26.05 4.62 -3.30
CA LEU A 170 26.96 4.01 -2.31
C LEU A 170 26.89 2.47 -2.30
N VAL A 171 25.93 1.88 -3.00
CA VAL A 171 25.70 0.43 -2.97
C VAL A 171 26.81 -0.31 -3.70
N ASP A 172 27.45 -1.27 -3.03
CA ASP A 172 28.25 -2.30 -3.68
C ASP A 172 27.34 -3.47 -4.12
N PRO A 173 27.16 -3.71 -5.45
CA PRO A 173 26.31 -4.79 -5.94
C PRO A 173 26.78 -6.20 -5.53
N ALA A 174 28.05 -6.36 -5.14
CA ALA A 174 28.57 -7.63 -4.64
C ALA A 174 28.19 -7.89 -3.17
N ALA A 175 27.85 -6.85 -2.41
CA ALA A 175 27.51 -6.94 -1.01
C ALA A 175 26.00 -7.09 -0.82
N ARG A 176 25.57 -8.26 -0.33
CA ARG A 176 24.15 -8.59 -0.14
C ARG A 176 23.41 -7.56 0.74
N LEU A 177 24.02 -7.14 1.85
CA LEU A 177 23.42 -6.15 2.76
C LEU A 177 23.21 -4.78 2.06
N ASP A 178 24.18 -4.37 1.24
CA ASP A 178 24.12 -3.10 0.54
C ASP A 178 23.04 -3.14 -0.54
N CYS A 179 22.87 -4.25 -1.25
CA CYS A 179 21.74 -4.44 -2.18
C CYS A 179 20.37 -4.35 -1.48
N MET A 180 20.23 -4.92 -0.27
CA MET A 180 18.98 -4.82 0.50
C MET A 180 18.67 -3.36 0.88
N MET A 181 19.66 -2.61 1.33
CA MET A 181 19.52 -1.19 1.63
C MET A 181 19.32 -0.36 0.34
N GLY A 182 19.98 -0.74 -0.74
CA GLY A 182 19.82 -0.18 -2.08
C GLY A 182 18.38 -0.24 -2.56
N ILE A 183 17.69 -1.38 -2.37
CA ILE A 183 16.26 -1.53 -2.69
C ILE A 183 15.39 -0.57 -1.84
N ARG A 184 15.74 -0.32 -0.57
CA ARG A 184 15.03 0.70 0.24
C ARG A 184 15.21 2.09 -0.37
N CYS A 185 16.44 2.43 -0.76
CA CYS A 185 16.75 3.70 -1.42
C CYS A 185 16.05 3.85 -2.77
N THR A 186 16.06 2.84 -3.65
CA THR A 186 15.37 2.90 -4.96
C THR A 186 13.86 3.08 -4.79
N ARG A 187 13.24 2.38 -3.83
CA ARG A 187 11.82 2.57 -3.49
C ARG A 187 11.52 3.99 -3.02
N ALA A 188 12.34 4.54 -2.11
CA ALA A 188 12.17 5.91 -1.63
C ALA A 188 12.36 6.94 -2.76
N ALA A 189 13.38 6.74 -3.61
CA ALA A 189 13.64 7.61 -4.77
C ALA A 189 12.48 7.57 -5.77
N ALA A 190 11.98 6.38 -6.11
CA ALA A 190 10.83 6.22 -7.00
C ALA A 190 9.56 6.86 -6.42
N ALA A 191 9.28 6.68 -5.11
CA ALA A 191 8.14 7.30 -4.46
C ALA A 191 8.23 8.84 -4.44
N ALA A 192 9.43 9.39 -4.27
CA ALA A 192 9.67 10.82 -4.36
C ALA A 192 9.46 11.33 -5.81
N GLU A 193 10.03 10.66 -6.81
CA GLU A 193 9.87 11.03 -8.21
C GLU A 193 8.41 10.93 -8.66
N MET A 194 7.67 9.89 -8.27
CA MET A 194 6.22 9.77 -8.52
C MET A 194 5.42 10.95 -7.95
N THR A 195 5.85 11.51 -6.82
CA THR A 195 5.21 12.68 -6.23
C THR A 195 5.53 13.96 -7.02
N LEU A 196 6.76 14.09 -7.52
CA LEU A 196 7.21 15.22 -8.34
C LEU A 196 6.61 15.18 -9.76
N CYS A 197 6.39 13.98 -10.32
CA CYS A 197 5.76 13.75 -11.63
C CYS A 197 4.35 14.32 -11.76
N ARG A 198 3.68 14.63 -10.64
CA ARG A 198 2.36 15.29 -10.66
C ARG A 198 2.39 16.68 -11.30
N LYS A 199 3.57 17.29 -11.49
CA LYS A 199 3.74 18.52 -12.27
C LYS A 199 3.83 18.17 -13.76
N PRO A 200 2.92 18.65 -14.62
CA PRO A 200 2.91 18.32 -16.05
C PRO A 200 4.26 18.57 -16.75
N ASP A 201 4.91 19.70 -16.45
CA ASP A 201 6.18 20.08 -17.08
C ASP A 201 7.35 19.15 -16.68
N TYR A 202 7.26 18.50 -15.53
CA TYR A 202 8.30 17.60 -15.01
C TYR A 202 8.03 16.13 -15.31
N GLU A 203 6.77 15.78 -15.59
CA GLU A 203 6.30 14.40 -15.73
C GLU A 203 7.15 13.54 -16.68
N PRO A 204 7.51 13.97 -17.91
CA PRO A 204 8.31 13.14 -18.80
C PRO A 204 9.71 12.85 -18.24
N THR A 205 10.34 13.85 -17.62
CA THR A 205 11.65 13.68 -16.98
C THR A 205 11.56 12.76 -15.77
N GLY A 206 10.52 12.92 -14.97
CA GLY A 206 10.31 12.09 -13.79
C GLY A 206 10.03 10.62 -14.15
N LEU A 207 9.22 10.35 -15.18
CA LEU A 207 8.97 8.99 -15.70
C LEU A 207 10.27 8.33 -16.19
N SER A 208 11.10 9.05 -16.95
CA SER A 208 12.42 8.56 -17.38
C SER A 208 13.32 8.21 -16.19
N ARG A 209 13.29 9.01 -15.12
CA ARG A 209 14.06 8.73 -13.89
C ARG A 209 13.52 7.55 -13.11
N ILE A 210 12.20 7.44 -12.96
CA ILE A 210 11.56 6.29 -12.30
C ILE A 210 11.99 5.00 -12.99
N ARG A 211 11.95 4.98 -14.34
CA ARG A 211 12.43 3.85 -15.13
C ARG A 211 13.87 3.48 -14.76
N SER A 212 14.81 4.43 -14.82
CA SER A 212 16.23 4.17 -14.51
C SER A 212 16.43 3.68 -13.05
N ILE A 213 15.71 4.27 -12.10
CA ILE A 213 15.73 3.84 -10.69
C ILE A 213 15.23 2.40 -10.56
N LYS A 214 14.18 2.03 -11.29
CA LYS A 214 13.60 0.68 -11.25
C LYS A 214 14.44 -0.36 -11.98
N GLU A 215 15.08 0.00 -13.09
CA GLU A 215 16.12 -0.83 -13.72
C GLU A 215 17.28 -1.10 -12.75
N THR A 216 17.65 -0.13 -11.91
CA THR A 216 18.67 -0.31 -10.87
C THR A 216 18.17 -1.22 -9.73
N GLU A 217 16.91 -1.09 -9.33
CA GLU A 217 16.26 -1.97 -8.35
C GLU A 217 16.22 -3.43 -8.82
N MET A 218 15.99 -3.66 -10.12
CA MET A 218 16.06 -5.00 -10.73
C MET A 218 17.47 -5.61 -10.56
N MET A 219 18.53 -4.84 -10.84
CA MET A 219 19.90 -5.33 -10.65
C MET A 219 20.20 -5.73 -9.21
N PHE A 220 19.71 -4.96 -8.23
CA PHE A 220 19.85 -5.33 -6.82
C PHE A 220 19.02 -6.56 -6.46
N ALA A 221 17.80 -6.67 -6.96
CA ALA A 221 16.95 -7.84 -6.75
C ALA A 221 17.58 -9.11 -7.35
N ASP A 222 18.20 -9.03 -8.52
CA ASP A 222 18.94 -10.12 -9.17
C ASP A 222 20.11 -10.58 -8.32
N ALA A 223 20.90 -9.66 -7.80
CA ALA A 223 22.02 -9.97 -6.89
C ALA A 223 21.55 -10.67 -5.60
N LEU A 224 20.31 -10.43 -5.16
CA LEU A 224 19.73 -11.03 -3.97
C LEU A 224 18.98 -12.36 -4.24
N GLY A 225 18.69 -12.67 -5.51
CA GLY A 225 17.79 -13.75 -5.90
C GLY A 225 16.32 -13.47 -5.52
N TRP A 226 15.92 -12.20 -5.48
CA TRP A 226 14.58 -11.76 -5.08
C TRP A 226 13.69 -11.57 -6.31
N GLN A 227 13.03 -12.63 -6.73
CA GLN A 227 12.22 -12.65 -7.94
C GLN A 227 11.00 -11.72 -7.86
N VAL A 228 10.27 -11.67 -6.73
CA VAL A 228 9.08 -10.79 -6.62
C VAL A 228 9.48 -9.32 -6.73
N HIS A 229 10.58 -8.93 -6.08
CA HIS A 229 11.10 -7.56 -6.20
C HIS A 229 11.58 -7.24 -7.61
N HIS A 230 12.26 -8.18 -8.28
CA HIS A 230 12.66 -8.02 -9.68
C HIS A 230 11.45 -7.72 -10.57
N GLU A 231 10.42 -8.56 -10.47
CA GLU A 231 9.23 -8.48 -11.33
C GLU A 231 8.42 -7.21 -11.07
N LEU A 232 8.29 -6.78 -9.81
CA LEU A 232 7.67 -5.49 -9.48
C LEU A 232 8.48 -4.31 -10.01
N ALA A 233 9.80 -4.36 -9.90
CA ALA A 233 10.66 -3.30 -10.42
C ALA A 233 10.59 -3.24 -11.96
N SER A 234 10.62 -4.39 -12.63
CA SER A 234 10.42 -4.52 -14.08
C SER A 234 9.08 -3.94 -14.52
N PHE A 235 7.99 -4.31 -13.83
CA PHE A 235 6.66 -3.75 -14.07
C PHE A 235 6.65 -2.22 -13.98
N HIS A 236 7.22 -1.65 -12.91
CA HIS A 236 7.24 -0.19 -12.75
C HIS A 236 8.13 0.51 -13.78
N ALA A 237 9.24 -0.11 -14.21
CA ALA A 237 10.08 0.42 -15.28
C ALA A 237 9.35 0.42 -16.63
N GLU A 238 8.69 -0.69 -16.97
CA GLU A 238 7.92 -0.83 -18.20
C GLU A 238 6.70 0.09 -18.21
N LEU A 239 6.01 0.26 -17.08
CA LEU A 239 4.92 1.21 -16.93
C LEU A 239 5.39 2.66 -17.10
N ALA A 240 6.51 3.03 -16.47
CA ALA A 240 7.06 4.38 -16.63
C ALA A 240 7.45 4.67 -18.09
N ARG A 241 7.95 3.64 -18.79
CA ARG A 241 8.24 3.71 -20.22
C ARG A 241 6.98 3.85 -21.06
N ALA A 242 5.97 3.02 -20.83
CA ALA A 242 4.67 3.09 -21.52
C ALA A 242 4.04 4.48 -21.40
N LEU A 243 4.04 5.06 -20.19
CA LEU A 243 3.50 6.40 -19.95
C LEU A 243 4.34 7.50 -20.62
N SER A 244 5.67 7.34 -20.67
CA SER A 244 6.56 8.30 -21.33
C SER A 244 6.42 8.27 -22.85
N GLU A 245 6.23 7.08 -23.42
CA GLU A 245 6.07 6.85 -24.87
C GLU A 245 4.60 7.02 -25.31
N GLU A 246 3.67 7.18 -24.37
CA GLU A 246 2.21 7.24 -24.61
C GLU A 246 1.71 6.01 -25.38
N ASP A 247 2.18 4.83 -24.97
CA ASP A 247 1.90 3.54 -25.60
C ASP A 247 0.90 2.72 -24.74
N PRO A 248 -0.40 2.65 -25.14
CA PRO A 248 -1.42 1.90 -24.43
C PRO A 248 -1.21 0.39 -24.47
N ASP A 249 -0.61 -0.16 -25.54
CA ASP A 249 -0.35 -1.61 -25.63
C ASP A 249 0.66 -2.02 -24.56
N ARG A 250 1.73 -1.24 -24.44
CA ARG A 250 2.75 -1.43 -23.41
C ARG A 250 2.19 -1.25 -21.99
N GLU A 251 1.30 -0.28 -21.77
CA GLU A 251 0.65 -0.08 -20.47
C GLU A 251 -0.26 -1.27 -20.08
N ILE A 252 -1.12 -1.70 -21.00
CA ILE A 252 -2.06 -2.82 -20.83
C ILE A 252 -1.28 -4.12 -20.63
N GLY A 253 -0.28 -4.38 -21.49
CA GLY A 253 0.58 -5.55 -21.45
C GLY A 253 1.39 -5.65 -20.16
N ALA A 254 1.96 -4.54 -19.67
CA ALA A 254 2.72 -4.53 -18.41
C ALA A 254 1.84 -4.93 -17.21
N HIS A 255 0.60 -4.44 -17.14
CA HIS A 255 -0.33 -4.81 -16.07
C HIS A 255 -0.80 -6.26 -16.17
N HIS A 256 -1.05 -6.76 -17.38
CA HIS A 256 -1.38 -8.17 -17.61
C HIS A 256 -0.23 -9.09 -17.18
N MET A 257 1.01 -8.74 -17.56
CA MET A 257 2.20 -9.52 -17.21
C MET A 257 2.41 -9.58 -15.69
N ILE A 258 2.42 -8.44 -15.00
CA ILE A 258 2.62 -8.45 -13.54
C ILE A 258 1.49 -9.16 -12.80
N ALA A 259 0.24 -9.08 -13.28
CA ALA A 259 -0.87 -9.80 -12.70
C ALA A 259 -0.65 -11.32 -12.77
N THR A 260 -0.22 -11.81 -13.94
CA THR A 260 0.17 -13.21 -14.17
C THR A 260 1.28 -13.65 -13.24
N THR A 261 2.35 -12.88 -13.20
CA THR A 261 3.53 -13.18 -12.39
C THR A 261 3.20 -13.19 -10.89
N LEU A 262 2.42 -12.24 -10.39
CA LEU A 262 2.05 -12.21 -8.97
C LEU A 262 1.11 -13.36 -8.58
N ILE A 263 0.20 -13.78 -9.46
CA ILE A 263 -0.65 -14.95 -9.20
C ILE A 263 0.22 -16.22 -9.12
N GLU A 264 1.18 -16.37 -10.03
CA GLU A 264 2.08 -17.52 -10.05
C GLU A 264 3.01 -17.57 -8.82
N LEU A 265 3.60 -16.43 -8.44
CA LEU A 265 4.59 -16.36 -7.36
C LEU A 265 3.97 -16.24 -5.96
N CYS A 266 2.80 -15.61 -5.84
CA CYS A 266 2.21 -15.22 -4.55
C CYS A 266 0.82 -15.84 -4.30
N GLY A 267 0.32 -16.65 -5.23
CA GLY A 267 -0.94 -17.38 -5.07
C GLY A 267 -0.88 -18.46 -3.98
N PRO A 268 -2.02 -19.12 -3.68
CA PRO A 268 -2.13 -20.12 -2.61
C PRO A 268 -1.26 -21.37 -2.84
N ALA A 269 -0.89 -21.64 -4.09
CA ALA A 269 0.00 -22.72 -4.48
C ALA A 269 1.11 -22.16 -5.39
N PRO A 270 2.14 -21.51 -4.82
CA PRO A 270 3.19 -20.89 -5.61
C PRO A 270 4.00 -21.95 -6.35
N SER A 271 4.34 -21.69 -7.62
CA SER A 271 5.12 -22.63 -8.45
C SER A 271 6.59 -22.72 -8.02
N ILE A 272 7.10 -21.69 -7.33
CA ILE A 272 8.52 -21.52 -6.97
C ILE A 272 8.66 -21.24 -5.47
N ALA A 273 9.63 -21.88 -4.83
CA ALA A 273 10.01 -21.58 -3.45
C ALA A 273 10.68 -20.21 -3.37
N ARG A 274 10.09 -19.28 -2.61
CA ARG A 274 10.58 -17.91 -2.46
C ARG A 274 11.62 -17.77 -1.37
N GLU A 275 12.54 -16.83 -1.56
CA GLU A 275 13.39 -16.34 -0.47
C GLU A 275 12.52 -15.70 0.62
N PRO A 276 12.73 -15.99 1.93
CA PRO A 276 11.86 -15.47 3.00
C PRO A 276 11.77 -13.94 3.08
N GLN A 277 12.80 -13.25 2.59
CA GLN A 277 12.90 -11.78 2.58
C GLN A 277 12.33 -11.17 1.29
N ASP A 278 12.04 -11.98 0.27
CA ASP A 278 11.43 -11.57 -0.99
C ASP A 278 9.90 -11.49 -0.86
N THR A 279 9.47 -10.54 -0.02
CA THR A 279 8.06 -10.40 0.37
C THR A 279 7.34 -9.36 -0.49
N LEU A 280 6.08 -9.64 -0.85
CA LEU A 280 5.16 -8.68 -1.47
C LEU A 280 4.49 -7.81 -0.40
N ARG A 281 4.50 -6.48 -0.53
CA ARG A 281 3.73 -5.60 0.37
C ARG A 281 2.26 -5.56 -0.04
N ALA A 282 1.36 -5.46 0.94
CA ALA A 282 -0.07 -5.38 0.67
C ALA A 282 -0.43 -4.15 -0.19
N SER A 283 0.27 -3.03 0.00
CA SER A 283 0.12 -1.82 -0.81
C SER A 283 0.54 -1.99 -2.27
N GLU A 284 1.61 -2.76 -2.55
CA GLU A 284 2.08 -3.01 -3.92
C GLU A 284 1.08 -3.87 -4.69
N LEU A 285 0.50 -4.89 -4.02
CA LEU A 285 -0.57 -5.69 -4.59
C LEU A 285 -1.84 -4.84 -4.85
N ALA A 286 -2.20 -3.97 -3.90
CA ALA A 286 -3.32 -3.05 -4.05
C ALA A 286 -3.11 -2.11 -5.25
N ASP A 287 -1.92 -1.54 -5.43
CA ASP A 287 -1.59 -0.67 -6.55
C ASP A 287 -1.75 -1.38 -7.91
N VAL A 288 -1.35 -2.65 -8.01
CA VAL A 288 -1.55 -3.46 -9.23
C VAL A 288 -3.03 -3.67 -9.52
N ILE A 289 -3.84 -4.04 -8.51
CA ILE A 289 -5.29 -4.25 -8.70
C ILE A 289 -5.98 -2.94 -9.10
N VAL A 290 -5.62 -1.82 -8.45
CA VAL A 290 -6.14 -0.48 -8.81
C VAL A 290 -5.74 -0.12 -10.24
N GLY A 291 -4.51 -0.42 -10.65
CA GLY A 291 -4.03 -0.23 -12.02
C GLY A 291 -4.85 -1.00 -13.05
N LEU A 292 -5.14 -2.27 -12.78
CA LEU A 292 -6.00 -3.11 -13.62
C LEU A 292 -7.42 -2.53 -13.75
N ARG A 293 -8.01 -2.07 -12.65
CA ARG A 293 -9.33 -1.41 -12.68
C ARG A 293 -9.28 -0.08 -13.43
N ARG A 294 -8.15 0.63 -13.39
CA ARG A 294 -7.93 1.85 -14.19
C ARG A 294 -7.99 1.54 -15.67
N ILE A 295 -7.25 0.52 -16.09
CA ILE A 295 -7.18 0.04 -17.46
C ILE A 295 -8.54 -0.43 -17.93
N HIS A 296 -9.28 -1.18 -17.10
CA HIS A 296 -10.64 -1.57 -17.39
C HIS A 296 -11.54 -0.36 -17.69
N LEU A 297 -11.58 0.58 -16.75
CA LEU A 297 -12.43 1.76 -16.84
C LEU A 297 -12.05 2.68 -18.02
N ALA A 298 -10.76 2.75 -18.35
CA ALA A 298 -10.23 3.58 -19.43
C ALA A 298 -10.43 2.95 -20.81
N TYR A 299 -10.07 1.67 -20.97
CA TYR A 299 -9.87 1.07 -22.29
C TYR A 299 -10.97 0.09 -22.73
N SER A 300 -11.80 -0.43 -21.80
CA SER A 300 -12.85 -1.40 -22.17
C SER A 300 -13.87 -0.85 -23.17
N THR A 301 -14.18 0.44 -23.08
CA THR A 301 -15.12 1.14 -23.97
C THR A 301 -14.45 2.14 -24.90
N HIS A 302 -13.11 2.22 -24.88
CA HIS A 302 -12.37 3.20 -25.68
C HIS A 302 -12.50 2.89 -27.18
N PRO A 303 -12.87 3.87 -28.04
CA PRO A 303 -13.12 3.62 -29.47
C PRO A 303 -11.97 2.91 -30.19
N GLU A 304 -10.73 3.32 -29.89
CA GLU A 304 -9.54 2.82 -30.58
C GLU A 304 -8.88 1.62 -29.90
N HIS A 305 -9.02 1.50 -28.57
CA HIS A 305 -8.24 0.52 -27.77
C HIS A 305 -9.09 -0.61 -27.18
N ARG A 306 -10.42 -0.59 -27.33
CA ARG A 306 -11.30 -1.67 -26.85
C ARG A 306 -10.92 -3.05 -27.39
N HIS A 307 -10.47 -3.12 -28.64
CA HIS A 307 -10.10 -4.39 -29.29
C HIS A 307 -8.79 -4.94 -28.71
N LEU A 308 -7.83 -4.06 -28.45
CA LEU A 308 -6.58 -4.40 -27.78
C LEU A 308 -6.82 -4.89 -26.36
N TYR A 309 -7.61 -4.13 -25.59
CA TYR A 309 -8.02 -4.52 -24.24
C TYR A 309 -8.71 -5.89 -24.23
N ALA A 310 -9.69 -6.11 -25.12
CA ALA A 310 -10.41 -7.38 -25.22
C ALA A 310 -9.51 -8.55 -25.68
N THR A 311 -8.46 -8.29 -26.47
CA THR A 311 -7.51 -9.32 -26.90
C THR A 311 -6.62 -9.78 -25.75
N ILE A 312 -6.17 -8.84 -24.90
CA ILE A 312 -5.26 -9.14 -23.79
C ILE A 312 -6.00 -9.69 -22.58
N PHE A 313 -7.11 -9.06 -22.17
CA PHE A 313 -7.82 -9.44 -20.94
C PHE A 313 -9.03 -10.35 -21.19
N GLY A 314 -9.57 -10.40 -22.41
CA GLY A 314 -10.80 -11.14 -22.70
C GLY A 314 -11.96 -10.73 -21.77
N PRO A 315 -12.89 -11.64 -21.46
CA PRO A 315 -13.92 -11.44 -20.44
C PRO A 315 -13.41 -11.63 -19.00
N ASP A 316 -12.11 -11.90 -18.78
CA ASP A 316 -11.63 -12.54 -17.56
C ASP A 316 -11.09 -11.59 -16.48
N ILE A 317 -11.21 -10.27 -16.63
CA ILE A 317 -10.59 -9.32 -15.68
C ILE A 317 -11.07 -9.51 -14.22
N ASP A 318 -12.31 -9.96 -14.04
CA ASP A 318 -12.85 -10.29 -12.73
C ASP A 318 -12.25 -11.57 -12.15
N ASP A 319 -11.93 -12.56 -12.99
CA ASP A 319 -11.20 -13.76 -12.58
C ASP A 319 -9.75 -13.43 -12.19
N TRP A 320 -9.06 -12.61 -12.99
CA TRP A 320 -7.73 -12.07 -12.66
C TRP A 320 -7.74 -11.34 -11.33
N THR A 321 -8.72 -10.46 -11.11
CA THR A 321 -8.88 -9.73 -9.86
C THR A 321 -9.12 -10.67 -8.68
N ARG A 322 -9.97 -11.68 -8.84
CA ARG A 322 -10.24 -12.68 -7.80
C ARG A 322 -8.98 -13.49 -7.45
N LYS A 323 -8.19 -13.87 -8.45
CA LYS A 323 -6.91 -14.56 -8.25
C LYS A 323 -5.89 -13.66 -7.53
N LEU A 324 -5.77 -12.39 -7.91
CA LEU A 324 -4.90 -11.43 -7.20
C LEU A 324 -5.35 -11.19 -5.75
N LEU A 325 -6.66 -11.14 -5.48
CA LEU A 325 -7.17 -11.06 -4.11
C LEU A 325 -6.71 -12.27 -3.27
N SER A 326 -6.58 -13.45 -3.87
CA SER A 326 -6.06 -14.64 -3.20
C SER A 326 -4.57 -14.57 -2.85
N CYS A 327 -3.84 -13.56 -3.34
CA CYS A 327 -2.44 -13.32 -3.01
C CYS A 327 -2.26 -12.49 -1.71
N PHE A 328 -3.28 -11.76 -1.22
CA PHE A 328 -3.19 -10.98 0.02
C PHE A 328 -2.70 -11.78 1.25
N PRO A 329 -3.09 -13.06 1.47
CA PRO A 329 -2.53 -13.88 2.54
C PRO A 329 -1.01 -14.01 2.56
N SER A 330 -0.36 -13.86 1.41
CA SER A 330 1.09 -13.94 1.28
C SER A 330 1.81 -12.61 1.47
N THR A 331 1.06 -11.51 1.65
CA THR A 331 1.61 -10.16 1.77
C THR A 331 2.04 -9.79 3.19
N VAL A 332 2.95 -8.82 3.29
CA VAL A 332 3.39 -8.24 4.57
C VAL A 332 2.87 -6.82 4.76
N LYS A 333 2.67 -6.45 6.04
CA LYS A 333 2.24 -5.13 6.54
C LYS A 333 0.84 -4.69 6.09
N GLU A 334 0.02 -4.21 7.03
CA GLU A 334 -1.27 -3.56 6.76
C GLU A 334 -2.26 -4.35 5.87
N ARG A 335 -2.11 -5.68 5.78
CA ARG A 335 -2.91 -6.55 4.90
C ARG A 335 -4.41 -6.26 4.97
N HIS A 336 -4.98 -6.28 6.17
CA HIS A 336 -6.43 -6.13 6.38
C HIS A 336 -6.96 -4.80 5.86
N ARG A 337 -6.17 -3.73 6.00
CA ARG A 337 -6.51 -2.39 5.50
C ARG A 337 -6.55 -2.38 3.97
N HIS A 338 -5.45 -2.76 3.32
CA HIS A 338 -5.35 -2.73 1.85
C HIS A 338 -6.33 -3.71 1.18
N GLU A 339 -6.49 -4.92 1.72
CA GLU A 339 -7.48 -5.89 1.22
C GLU A 339 -8.91 -5.34 1.35
N GLY A 340 -9.24 -4.73 2.51
CA GLY A 340 -10.54 -4.11 2.75
C GLY A 340 -10.84 -2.94 1.82
N ASN A 341 -9.85 -2.09 1.54
CA ASN A 341 -9.97 -0.95 0.65
C ASN A 341 -10.15 -1.37 -0.82
N ILE A 342 -9.43 -2.41 -1.27
CA ILE A 342 -9.61 -2.96 -2.62
C ILE A 342 -11.00 -3.58 -2.78
N ARG A 343 -11.48 -4.35 -1.80
CA ARG A 343 -12.83 -4.93 -1.87
C ARG A 343 -13.91 -3.84 -1.93
N ALA A 344 -13.72 -2.74 -1.18
CA ALA A 344 -14.58 -1.57 -1.27
C ALA A 344 -14.55 -0.93 -2.67
N LEU A 345 -13.38 -0.82 -3.28
CA LEU A 345 -13.24 -0.32 -4.65
C LEU A 345 -14.00 -1.17 -5.66
N LEU A 346 -13.89 -2.51 -5.56
CA LEU A 346 -14.56 -3.43 -6.47
C LEU A 346 -16.08 -3.37 -6.34
N ARG A 347 -16.61 -3.22 -5.11
CA ARG A 347 -18.05 -3.01 -4.89
C ARG A 347 -18.53 -1.67 -5.46
N LEU A 348 -17.71 -0.63 -5.40
CA LEU A 348 -18.03 0.67 -6.00
C LEU A 348 -17.93 0.69 -7.53
N ASP A 349 -17.23 -0.25 -8.14
CA ASP A 349 -17.19 -0.41 -9.60
C ASP A 349 -18.50 -1.07 -10.09
N ASP A 350 -19.03 -2.01 -9.30
CA ASP A 350 -20.27 -2.74 -9.56
C ASP A 350 -21.52 -2.05 -8.97
N LEU A 351 -21.77 -0.80 -9.38
CA LEU A 351 -22.90 0.04 -8.91
C LEU A 351 -24.30 -0.49 -9.30
N THR A 352 -24.42 -1.75 -9.72
CA THR A 352 -25.61 -2.27 -10.37
C THR A 352 -26.75 -2.58 -9.41
N GLU A 353 -26.52 -2.94 -8.12
CA GLU A 353 -27.65 -3.45 -7.30
C GLU A 353 -27.79 -2.98 -5.83
N ASP A 354 -26.78 -2.46 -5.10
CA ASP A 354 -26.97 -2.11 -3.66
C ASP A 354 -26.42 -0.73 -3.25
N HIS A 355 -27.28 0.29 -3.27
CA HIS A 355 -26.94 1.67 -2.87
C HIS A 355 -26.86 1.89 -1.34
N GLU A 356 -27.19 0.88 -0.54
CA GLU A 356 -27.32 1.01 0.92
C GLU A 356 -25.97 0.91 1.67
N HIS A 357 -24.92 0.37 1.03
CA HIS A 357 -23.63 0.08 1.66
C HIS A 357 -22.43 0.87 1.09
N ALA A 358 -22.66 1.70 0.06
CA ALA A 358 -21.60 2.36 -0.69
C ALA A 358 -20.85 3.45 0.10
N SER A 359 -21.46 4.12 1.10
CA SER A 359 -20.85 5.31 1.71
C SER A 359 -19.54 5.03 2.47
N ILE A 360 -19.46 3.92 3.21
CA ILE A 360 -18.21 3.51 3.88
C ILE A 360 -17.16 3.09 2.85
N ASP A 361 -17.58 2.43 1.78
CA ASP A 361 -16.69 2.07 0.68
C ASP A 361 -16.08 3.32 0.01
N LEU A 362 -16.83 4.42 -0.09
CA LEU A 362 -16.32 5.70 -0.61
C LEU A 362 -15.26 6.35 0.32
N LEU A 363 -15.28 6.05 1.63
CA LEU A 363 -14.22 6.46 2.57
C LEU A 363 -12.98 5.58 2.40
N ARG A 364 -13.16 4.26 2.34
CA ARG A 364 -12.07 3.29 2.18
C ARG A 364 -11.27 3.48 0.89
N THR A 365 -11.92 3.98 -0.16
CA THR A 365 -11.29 4.24 -1.46
C THR A 365 -10.59 5.61 -1.57
N ALA A 366 -10.49 6.38 -0.48
CA ALA A 366 -9.95 7.75 -0.50
C ALA A 366 -8.54 7.89 -1.10
N GLU A 367 -7.72 6.83 -1.05
CA GLU A 367 -6.35 6.83 -1.54
C GLU A 367 -6.20 6.57 -3.06
N TYR A 368 -7.26 6.15 -3.76
CA TYR A 368 -7.19 5.67 -5.16
C TYR A 368 -7.38 6.75 -6.25
N GLY A 369 -7.29 8.03 -5.89
CA GLY A 369 -7.17 9.16 -6.84
C GLY A 369 -8.29 9.21 -7.90
N THR A 370 -7.90 9.34 -9.18
CA THR A 370 -8.82 9.58 -10.32
C THR A 370 -9.92 8.52 -10.46
N ILE A 371 -9.60 7.24 -10.23
CA ILE A 371 -10.62 6.17 -10.27
C ILE A 371 -11.69 6.44 -9.23
N ARG A 372 -11.27 6.72 -7.99
CA ARG A 372 -12.20 6.98 -6.90
C ARG A 372 -13.06 8.18 -7.22
N ASP A 373 -12.48 9.26 -7.72
CA ASP A 373 -13.24 10.46 -8.06
C ASP A 373 -14.32 10.18 -9.12
N ILE A 374 -14.01 9.37 -10.14
CA ILE A 374 -15.00 8.97 -11.16
C ILE A 374 -16.09 8.08 -10.55
N LEU A 375 -15.73 7.07 -9.76
CA LEU A 375 -16.70 6.17 -9.13
C LEU A 375 -17.61 6.92 -8.13
N VAL A 376 -17.03 7.82 -7.32
CA VAL A 376 -17.78 8.70 -6.42
C VAL A 376 -18.74 9.57 -7.22
N ALA A 377 -18.29 10.20 -8.31
CA ALA A 377 -19.14 11.04 -9.14
C ALA A 377 -20.30 10.25 -9.78
N ARG A 378 -20.04 9.03 -10.27
CA ARG A 378 -21.07 8.11 -10.77
C ARG A 378 -22.08 7.75 -9.69
N TYR A 379 -21.60 7.37 -8.51
CA TYR A 379 -22.45 7.05 -7.37
C TYR A 379 -23.33 8.24 -6.96
N LEU A 380 -22.75 9.43 -6.81
CA LEU A 380 -23.49 10.65 -6.45
C LEU A 380 -24.54 11.01 -7.52
N THR A 381 -24.20 10.82 -8.80
CA THR A 381 -25.13 11.04 -9.92
C THR A 381 -26.30 10.05 -9.87
N ALA A 382 -26.01 8.76 -9.67
CA ALA A 382 -27.04 7.73 -9.55
C ALA A 382 -27.96 7.98 -8.34
N LYS A 383 -27.37 8.30 -7.18
CA LYS A 383 -28.11 8.61 -5.95
C LYS A 383 -29.00 9.84 -6.09
N ALA A 384 -28.51 10.88 -6.76
CA ALA A 384 -29.32 12.07 -7.04
C ALA A 384 -30.51 11.75 -7.95
N ARG A 385 -30.31 10.93 -8.99
CA ARG A 385 -31.39 10.47 -9.88
C ARG A 385 -32.42 9.62 -9.15
N SER A 386 -31.99 8.69 -8.28
CA SER A 386 -32.92 7.87 -7.50
C SER A 386 -33.78 8.72 -6.56
N LEU A 387 -33.20 9.75 -5.93
CA LEU A 387 -33.95 10.67 -5.07
C LEU A 387 -34.95 11.51 -5.88
N GLY A 388 -34.56 12.03 -7.05
CA GLY A 388 -35.47 12.80 -7.91
C GLY A 388 -36.61 11.98 -8.53
N GLN A 389 -36.44 10.67 -8.74
CA GLN A 389 -37.51 9.78 -9.21
C GLN A 389 -38.58 9.51 -8.13
N ILE A 390 -38.16 9.40 -6.87
CA ILE A 390 -39.07 9.27 -5.72
C ILE A 390 -39.92 10.54 -5.58
N ASP A 391 -39.33 11.72 -5.79
CA ASP A 391 -40.03 13.02 -5.75
C ASP A 391 -41.09 13.17 -6.87
N SER A 392 -40.88 12.53 -8.03
CA SER A 392 -41.78 12.65 -9.20
C SER A 392 -42.99 11.70 -9.15
N GLY A 393 -42.88 10.57 -8.44
CA GLY A 393 -43.94 9.55 -8.35
C GLY A 393 -45.00 9.82 -7.27
N ALA A 394 -44.76 10.77 -6.36
CA ALA A 394 -45.62 11.01 -5.19
C ALA A 394 -46.68 12.11 -5.39
N ILE A 395 -46.80 12.68 -6.60
CA ILE A 395 -47.71 13.80 -6.89
C ILE A 395 -49.21 13.38 -6.81
N GLU A 396 -49.54 12.09 -6.72
CA GLU A 396 -50.94 11.62 -6.72
C GLU A 396 -51.59 11.35 -5.35
N SER A 397 -50.91 11.54 -4.20
CA SER A 397 -51.51 11.25 -2.89
C SER A 397 -51.32 12.37 -1.86
N ALA A 398 -51.88 13.55 -2.14
CA ALA A 398 -52.07 14.59 -1.15
C ALA A 398 -53.32 14.30 -0.32
N ASN A 399 -53.16 13.87 0.94
CA ASN A 399 -54.00 14.21 2.10
C ASN A 399 -53.59 13.41 3.35
N HIS A 400 -52.63 13.92 4.13
CA HIS A 400 -52.68 13.82 5.60
C HIS A 400 -51.69 14.81 6.23
N PRO A 401 -52.12 15.64 7.20
CA PRO A 401 -51.22 16.49 7.96
C PRO A 401 -50.66 15.73 9.17
N ASP A 402 -49.40 16.03 9.45
CA ASP A 402 -48.61 15.71 10.64
C ASP A 402 -48.14 14.25 10.87
N ILE A 403 -46.88 14.19 11.35
CA ILE A 403 -46.08 13.04 11.80
C ILE A 403 -45.21 12.41 10.68
N ASP A 404 -44.03 12.99 10.43
CA ASP A 404 -42.74 12.31 10.65
C ASP A 404 -41.55 13.06 10.00
N ARG A 405 -40.79 13.76 10.85
CA ARG A 405 -39.48 14.34 10.57
C ARG A 405 -38.37 13.36 11.02
N THR A 406 -38.22 12.22 10.34
CA THR A 406 -37.31 11.15 10.80
C THR A 406 -36.12 10.90 9.87
N SER A 407 -35.63 11.93 9.16
CA SER A 407 -34.23 11.95 8.71
C SER A 407 -33.53 13.17 9.31
N LEU A 408 -32.52 12.94 10.16
CA LEU A 408 -31.72 13.99 10.81
C LEU A 408 -30.86 14.78 9.80
N VAL A 409 -30.65 14.24 8.59
CA VAL A 409 -29.90 14.86 7.50
C VAL A 409 -30.75 14.75 6.22
N HIS A 410 -30.98 15.87 5.53
CA HIS A 410 -31.67 15.88 4.24
C HIS A 410 -30.65 16.13 3.11
N LEU A 411 -30.38 15.12 2.30
CA LEU A 411 -29.55 15.26 1.09
C LEU A 411 -30.39 15.84 -0.05
N HIS A 412 -29.97 17.00 -0.56
CA HIS A 412 -30.64 17.64 -1.70
C HIS A 412 -30.08 17.07 -3.02
N PRO A 413 -30.89 16.57 -3.97
CA PRO A 413 -30.41 16.02 -5.24
C PRO A 413 -29.47 16.97 -6.01
N ALA A 414 -29.84 18.25 -6.11
CA ALA A 414 -28.97 19.27 -6.73
C ALA A 414 -27.59 19.42 -6.06
N ALA A 415 -27.50 19.27 -4.74
CA ALA A 415 -26.22 19.34 -4.03
C ALA A 415 -25.34 18.11 -4.31
N LEU A 416 -25.96 16.93 -4.46
CA LEU A 416 -25.26 15.70 -4.86
C LEU A 416 -24.74 15.79 -6.29
N ILE A 417 -25.53 16.33 -7.22
CA ILE A 417 -25.08 16.57 -8.60
C ILE A 417 -23.94 17.59 -8.63
N GLN A 418 -24.04 18.69 -7.88
CA GLN A 418 -22.96 19.67 -7.79
C GLN A 418 -21.68 19.05 -7.22
N ALA A 419 -21.78 18.16 -6.23
CA ALA A 419 -20.64 17.41 -5.71
C ALA A 419 -20.07 16.45 -6.77
N ALA A 420 -20.91 15.72 -7.50
CA ALA A 420 -20.47 14.85 -8.59
C ALA A 420 -19.67 15.62 -9.66
N ILE A 421 -20.14 16.81 -10.04
CA ILE A 421 -19.42 17.72 -10.94
C ILE A 421 -18.03 18.07 -10.38
N GLN A 422 -17.91 18.40 -9.10
CA GLN A 422 -16.62 18.72 -8.48
C GLN A 422 -15.64 17.55 -8.50
N PHE A 423 -16.14 16.32 -8.32
CA PHE A 423 -15.33 15.11 -8.42
C PHE A 423 -14.88 14.85 -9.86
N TYR A 424 -15.76 14.97 -10.85
CA TYR A 424 -15.37 14.89 -12.26
C TYR A 424 -14.37 15.97 -12.66
N ASP A 425 -14.57 17.22 -12.24
CA ASP A 425 -13.63 18.32 -12.48
C ASP A 425 -12.27 18.06 -11.82
N HIS A 426 -12.24 17.37 -10.67
CA HIS A 426 -10.98 16.94 -10.06
C HIS A 426 -10.29 15.82 -10.85
N ALA A 427 -11.03 14.79 -11.26
CA ALA A 427 -10.51 13.74 -12.13
C ALA A 427 -9.98 14.31 -13.46
N ALA A 428 -10.64 15.35 -14.00
CA ALA A 428 -10.21 16.07 -15.20
C ALA A 428 -8.91 16.89 -15.03
N ALA A 429 -8.40 17.04 -13.80
CA ALA A 429 -7.10 17.65 -13.51
C ALA A 429 -5.97 16.61 -13.34
N ALA A 430 -6.24 15.32 -13.54
CA ALA A 430 -5.25 14.26 -13.44
C ALA A 430 -4.18 14.31 -14.54
N SER A 431 -3.19 13.41 -14.47
CA SER A 431 -2.17 13.25 -15.52
C SER A 431 -2.83 13.08 -16.89
N PRO A 432 -2.29 13.71 -17.95
CA PRO A 432 -2.78 13.54 -19.31
C PRO A 432 -2.32 12.22 -19.96
N ARG A 433 -1.52 11.39 -19.28
CA ARG A 433 -0.88 10.20 -19.88
C ARG A 433 -1.58 8.89 -19.53
N GLY A 434 -1.51 7.94 -20.46
CA GLY A 434 -2.00 6.56 -20.30
C GLY A 434 -3.48 6.48 -19.93
N ALA A 435 -3.84 5.44 -19.18
CA ALA A 435 -5.22 5.23 -18.71
C ALA A 435 -5.75 6.43 -17.91
N SER A 436 -4.89 7.13 -17.17
CA SER A 436 -5.28 8.32 -16.40
C SER A 436 -5.69 9.48 -17.31
N GLY A 437 -5.00 9.65 -18.44
CA GLY A 437 -5.32 10.65 -19.46
C GLY A 437 -6.64 10.37 -20.16
N VAL A 438 -6.92 9.09 -20.48
CA VAL A 438 -8.21 8.69 -21.04
C VAL A 438 -9.36 8.98 -20.06
N LEU A 439 -9.17 8.59 -18.80
CA LEU A 439 -10.15 8.86 -17.73
C LEU A 439 -10.33 10.34 -17.44
N ARG A 440 -9.28 11.14 -17.58
CA ARG A 440 -9.31 12.60 -17.46
C ARG A 440 -10.25 13.19 -18.52
N THR A 441 -10.12 12.79 -19.77
CA THR A 441 -10.99 13.24 -20.87
C THR A 441 -12.43 12.79 -20.64
N ALA A 442 -12.65 11.52 -20.30
CA ALA A 442 -13.99 11.01 -20.00
C ALA A 442 -14.65 11.74 -18.81
N ALA A 443 -13.88 12.09 -17.78
CA ALA A 443 -14.38 12.87 -16.66
C ALA A 443 -14.73 14.32 -17.05
N ALA A 444 -13.92 14.96 -17.91
CA ALA A 444 -14.23 16.29 -18.42
C ALA A 444 -15.54 16.29 -19.24
N ASP A 445 -15.73 15.30 -20.10
CA ASP A 445 -16.93 15.14 -20.91
C ASP A 445 -18.17 14.88 -20.03
N ALA A 446 -18.05 13.97 -19.05
CA ALA A 446 -19.12 13.68 -18.09
C ALA A 446 -19.49 14.91 -17.24
N SER A 447 -18.50 15.71 -16.81
CA SER A 447 -18.74 16.99 -16.11
C SER A 447 -19.50 17.97 -17.00
N ALA A 448 -19.08 18.13 -18.26
CA ALA A 448 -19.71 19.04 -19.21
C ALA A 448 -21.14 18.60 -19.57
N GLU A 449 -21.39 17.30 -19.72
CA GLU A 449 -22.72 16.74 -19.92
C GLU A 449 -23.62 17.00 -18.71
N LEU A 450 -23.12 16.74 -17.50
CA LEU A 450 -23.88 16.91 -16.27
C LEU A 450 -24.23 18.39 -16.02
N LYS A 451 -23.29 19.32 -16.27
CA LYS A 451 -23.53 20.77 -16.22
C LYS A 451 -24.63 21.21 -17.21
N ARG A 452 -24.61 20.69 -18.44
CA ARG A 452 -25.64 20.99 -19.46
C ARG A 452 -27.02 20.46 -19.05
N ALA A 453 -27.09 19.25 -18.51
CA ALA A 453 -28.33 18.66 -18.02
C ALA A 453 -28.94 19.49 -16.86
N CYS A 454 -28.12 19.99 -15.94
CA CYS A 454 -28.58 20.79 -14.80
C CYS A 454 -29.01 22.22 -15.15
N SER A 455 -28.43 22.84 -16.18
CA SER A 455 -28.86 24.18 -16.64
C SER A 455 -30.28 24.18 -17.23
N SER A 456 -30.86 23.00 -17.46
CA SER A 456 -32.19 22.82 -18.06
C SER A 456 -33.28 22.46 -17.05
N GLN A 457 -32.96 22.37 -15.75
CA GLN A 457 -33.91 22.01 -14.69
C GLN A 457 -33.99 23.11 -13.63
N ASP A 458 -35.01 23.96 -13.75
CA ASP A 458 -35.47 24.85 -12.67
C ASP A 458 -36.71 24.25 -11.98
N ALA A 459 -36.77 24.50 -10.66
CA ALA A 459 -37.91 24.45 -9.74
C ALA A 459 -38.21 23.16 -8.91
N THR A 460 -37.84 23.30 -7.62
CA THR A 460 -38.65 23.16 -6.39
C THR A 460 -39.09 21.82 -5.79
N SER A 461 -38.76 21.75 -4.49
CA SER A 461 -39.53 21.31 -3.31
C SER A 461 -39.46 19.86 -2.80
N THR A 462 -39.32 19.83 -1.47
CA THR A 462 -39.23 18.77 -0.47
C THR A 462 -40.52 17.95 -0.27
N VAL A 463 -40.42 16.65 0.10
CA VAL A 463 -40.76 16.06 1.43
C VAL A 463 -40.86 14.50 1.40
N SER A 464 -40.34 13.90 2.48
CA SER A 464 -40.58 12.61 3.19
C SER A 464 -41.05 11.31 2.48
N GLY A 465 -40.32 10.23 2.79
CA GLY A 465 -40.60 8.84 2.43
C GLY A 465 -41.05 7.97 3.62
N PRO A 466 -41.37 6.68 3.37
CA PRO A 466 -42.11 5.80 4.29
C PRO A 466 -41.32 5.42 5.56
N PRO A 467 -41.99 4.93 6.63
CA PRO A 467 -41.33 4.59 7.88
C PRO A 467 -40.43 3.37 7.66
N VAL A 468 -39.15 3.57 7.94
CA VAL A 468 -38.11 2.53 7.87
C VAL A 468 -37.69 2.21 9.29
N SER A 469 -37.29 0.96 9.56
CA SER A 469 -36.95 0.52 10.92
C SER A 469 -35.92 1.46 11.58
N GLU A 470 -35.92 1.54 12.92
CA GLU A 470 -35.00 2.41 13.67
C GLU A 470 -33.53 2.16 13.29
N PHE A 471 -33.18 0.90 12.98
CA PHE A 471 -31.83 0.51 12.52
C PHE A 471 -31.51 0.99 11.10
N ASP A 472 -32.48 0.94 10.18
CA ASP A 472 -32.30 1.48 8.82
C ASP A 472 -32.18 3.01 8.83
N THR A 473 -32.85 3.67 9.77
CA THR A 473 -32.77 5.12 9.96
C THR A 473 -31.37 5.53 10.42
N ILE A 474 -30.76 4.75 11.32
CA ILE A 474 -29.37 4.96 11.77
C ILE A 474 -28.39 4.71 10.62
N ALA A 475 -28.53 3.61 9.87
CA ALA A 475 -27.68 3.31 8.72
C ALA A 475 -27.77 4.42 7.65
N ARG A 476 -28.97 4.92 7.38
CA ARG A 476 -29.21 6.05 6.48
C ARG A 476 -28.55 7.33 6.98
N ALA A 477 -28.70 7.66 8.26
CA ALA A 477 -28.07 8.85 8.84
C ALA A 477 -26.54 8.80 8.79
N ILE A 478 -25.93 7.62 9.02
CA ILE A 478 -24.49 7.40 8.87
C ILE A 478 -24.09 7.58 7.40
N ASN A 479 -24.82 6.96 6.47
CA ASN A 479 -24.55 7.10 5.05
C ASN A 479 -24.65 8.55 4.57
N ASP A 480 -25.65 9.30 5.03
CA ASP A 480 -25.85 10.70 4.69
C ASP A 480 -24.77 11.59 5.31
N LEU A 481 -24.37 11.33 6.55
CA LEU A 481 -23.26 12.02 7.20
C LEU A 481 -21.95 11.78 6.44
N VAL A 482 -21.67 10.54 6.06
CA VAL A 482 -20.48 10.18 5.28
C VAL A 482 -20.53 10.83 3.90
N LEU A 483 -21.69 10.90 3.25
CA LEU A 483 -21.85 11.60 1.97
C LEU A 483 -21.65 13.11 2.09
N VAL A 484 -22.16 13.74 3.15
CA VAL A 484 -21.87 15.16 3.46
C VAL A 484 -20.38 15.36 3.73
N THR A 485 -19.74 14.40 4.38
CA THR A 485 -18.30 14.41 4.70
C THR A 485 -17.45 14.29 3.43
N ILE A 486 -17.82 13.40 2.50
CA ILE A 486 -17.08 13.15 1.26
C ILE A 486 -17.33 14.26 0.22
N SER A 487 -18.56 14.77 0.13
CA SER A 487 -18.91 15.88 -0.77
C SER A 487 -18.16 17.18 -0.44
N ARG A 488 -17.73 17.35 0.82
CA ARG A 488 -16.85 18.45 1.24
C ARG A 488 -15.39 18.04 1.03
N ARG A 489 -14.93 18.17 -0.21
CA ARG A 489 -13.59 17.80 -0.67
C ARG A 489 -12.47 18.17 0.33
N ASN A 490 -11.60 17.20 0.61
CA ASN A 490 -10.26 17.38 1.23
C ASN A 490 -10.19 17.95 2.67
N ARG A 491 -11.22 17.81 3.50
CA ARG A 491 -11.13 18.28 4.90
C ARG A 491 -10.39 17.36 5.84
N PHE A 492 -10.32 16.06 5.52
CA PHE A 492 -9.75 15.03 6.39
C PHE A 492 -8.39 14.55 5.88
N THR A 493 -7.44 14.44 6.81
CA THR A 493 -6.17 13.74 6.68
C THR A 493 -6.38 12.24 6.68
N ASP A 494 -5.42 11.47 6.15
CA ASP A 494 -5.52 10.01 6.09
C ASP A 494 -5.74 9.39 7.49
N LYS A 495 -5.18 10.01 8.55
CA LYS A 495 -5.40 9.62 9.95
C LYS A 495 -6.82 9.91 10.45
N GLU A 496 -7.43 11.00 10.00
CA GLU A 496 -8.81 11.31 10.36
C GLU A 496 -9.80 10.41 9.62
N ILE A 497 -9.50 10.04 8.37
CA ILE A 497 -10.27 9.04 7.63
C ILE A 497 -10.16 7.68 8.32
N GLU A 498 -8.95 7.27 8.72
CA GLU A 498 -8.72 6.04 9.48
C GLU A 498 -9.50 6.05 10.81
N HIS A 499 -9.44 7.13 11.58
CA HIS A 499 -10.20 7.26 12.82
C HIS A 499 -11.72 7.23 12.60
N LEU A 500 -12.21 7.85 11.52
CA LEU A 500 -13.62 7.79 11.15
C LEU A 500 -14.04 6.36 10.76
N ILE A 501 -13.21 5.64 10.02
CA ILE A 501 -13.46 4.25 9.67
C ILE A 501 -13.47 3.39 10.94
N ASP A 502 -12.48 3.53 11.83
CA ASP A 502 -12.41 2.79 13.09
C ASP A 502 -13.62 3.02 14.00
N MET A 503 -14.22 4.22 13.96
CA MET A 503 -15.45 4.52 14.68
C MET A 503 -16.71 3.93 14.02
N ILE A 504 -16.80 4.01 12.69
CA ILE A 504 -18.01 3.65 11.94
C ILE A 504 -18.10 2.15 11.67
N ASP A 505 -16.98 1.49 11.38
CA ASP A 505 -16.90 0.06 11.02
C ASP A 505 -17.57 -0.86 12.07
N PRO A 506 -17.29 -0.74 13.38
CA PRO A 506 -17.93 -1.59 14.39
C PRO A 506 -19.44 -1.37 14.49
N MET A 507 -19.89 -0.12 14.34
CA MET A 507 -21.32 0.22 14.36
C MET A 507 -22.02 -0.37 13.14
N TYR A 508 -21.42 -0.23 11.97
CA TYR A 508 -21.98 -0.72 10.72
C TYR A 508 -22.00 -2.26 10.68
N TYR A 509 -20.92 -2.90 11.16
CA TYR A 509 -20.87 -4.35 11.35
C TYR A 509 -21.97 -4.82 12.31
N TYR A 510 -22.18 -4.15 13.45
CA TYR A 510 -23.25 -4.52 14.39
C TYR A 510 -24.65 -4.38 13.78
N ILE A 511 -24.91 -3.29 13.04
CA ILE A 511 -26.21 -3.03 12.40
C ILE A 511 -26.49 -4.04 11.28
N THR A 512 -25.48 -4.42 10.51
CA THR A 512 -25.63 -5.30 9.34
C THR A 512 -25.50 -6.78 9.68
N ALA A 513 -24.57 -7.17 10.56
CA ALA A 513 -24.38 -8.56 10.99
C ALA A 513 -25.35 -9.00 12.10
N GLY A 514 -25.92 -8.06 12.87
CA GLY A 514 -26.97 -8.33 13.87
C GLY A 514 -28.34 -8.69 13.28
N ARG A 515 -28.45 -8.80 11.94
CA ARG A 515 -29.63 -9.29 11.20
C ARG A 515 -29.66 -10.81 11.01
N ASN A 516 -28.64 -11.53 11.48
CA ASN A 516 -28.60 -13.00 11.49
C ASN A 516 -28.94 -13.57 12.87
#